data_AF-A0A146K153-F1
#
_entry.id   AF-A0A146K153-F1
#
_cell.length_a   1.000
_cell.length_b   1.000
_cell.length_c   1.000
_cell.angle_alpha   90.00
_cell.angle_beta   90.00
_cell.angle_gamma   90.00
#
_symmetry.space_group_name_H-M   'P 1'
#
loop_
_entity.id
_entity.type
_entity.pdbx_description
1 polymer ?
#
loop_
_entity_poly.entity_id
_entity_poly.type
_entity_poly.pdbx_seq_one_letter_code
_entity_poly.pdbx_strand_id
1 'polypeptide(L)'
;RDLSSQQMQIIEQLDDDIDEIVAPNLESLEAFSDQKFHFVNKLHAPNVGNLGQFPFISVGQLVLTNLKRIEEDSFTCFYNLQHIELPNAEGSIESSFHECVSMQTAVIPKIVKISHSFKKCYDLTYLEADSLVAIDDSFGDEYQSSKHLFVEIQVDTSKNKICQDF
;
A
#
# COMPACT_ATOMS: atom_id res chain seq x y z
N ARG A 1 -7.89 18.78 3.98
CA ARG A 1 -7.36 19.50 5.15
C ARG A 1 -6.50 18.53 5.93
N ASP A 2 -5.40 19.00 6.52
CA ASP A 2 -4.59 18.20 7.42
C ASP A 2 -5.25 18.07 8.80
N LEU A 3 -4.71 17.18 9.64
CA LEU A 3 -5.10 17.09 11.04
C LEU A 3 -4.88 18.46 11.71
N SER A 4 -5.89 18.91 12.47
CA SER A 4 -5.75 20.13 13.25
C SER A 4 -4.72 19.94 14.37
N SER A 5 -4.09 21.03 14.82
CA SER A 5 -3.12 20.97 15.92
C SER A 5 -3.69 20.37 17.21
N GLN A 6 -5.00 20.54 17.46
CA GLN A 6 -5.69 19.93 18.61
C GLN A 6 -5.80 18.41 18.46
N GLN A 7 -6.11 17.91 17.26
CA GLN A 7 -6.15 16.47 16.99
C GLN A 7 -4.76 15.85 17.10
N MET A 8 -3.73 16.57 16.62
CA MET A 8 -2.34 16.17 16.79
C MET A 8 -1.92 16.08 18.26
N GLN A 9 -2.28 17.08 19.08
CA GLN A 9 -1.99 17.05 20.52
C GLN A 9 -2.66 15.89 21.26
N ILE A 10 -3.87 15.50 20.87
CA ILE A 10 -4.55 14.34 21.47
C ILE A 10 -3.78 13.07 21.14
N ILE A 11 -3.37 12.90 19.89
CA ILE A 11 -2.57 11.74 19.45
C ILE A 11 -1.22 11.72 20.19
N GLU A 12 -0.57 12.87 20.33
CA GLU A 12 0.74 13.00 21.01
C GLU A 12 0.71 12.70 22.52
N GLN A 13 -0.48 12.70 23.15
CA GLN A 13 -0.64 12.44 24.58
C GLN A 13 -1.07 10.99 24.88
N LEU A 14 -1.21 10.15 23.86
CA LEU A 14 -1.51 8.74 24.02
C LEU A 14 -0.20 7.97 24.23
N ASP A 15 -0.09 7.28 25.36
CA ASP A 15 1.08 6.45 25.72
C ASP A 15 0.95 4.99 25.21
N ASP A 16 -0.21 4.62 24.64
CA ASP A 16 -0.54 3.27 24.16
C ASP A 16 -0.55 3.20 22.62
N ASP A 17 -0.40 1.99 22.07
CA ASP A 17 -0.58 1.74 20.63
C ASP A 17 -2.00 2.14 20.18
N ILE A 18 -2.12 2.91 19.10
CA ILE A 18 -3.41 3.24 18.49
C ILE A 18 -3.75 2.12 17.52
N ASP A 19 -4.81 1.39 17.82
CA ASP A 19 -5.32 0.33 16.95
C ASP A 19 -5.77 0.86 15.58
N GLU A 20 -6.55 1.95 15.54
CA GLU A 20 -7.08 2.50 14.30
C GLU A 20 -7.32 4.01 14.38
N ILE A 21 -6.90 4.73 13.33
CA ILE A 21 -7.30 6.11 13.06
C ILE A 21 -8.25 6.11 11.85
N VAL A 22 -9.43 6.69 12.03
CA VAL A 22 -10.38 6.95 10.95
C VAL A 22 -10.38 8.45 10.64
N ALA A 23 -9.80 8.82 9.51
CA ALA A 23 -9.58 10.21 9.11
C ALA A 23 -10.27 10.53 7.77
N PRO A 24 -11.62 10.63 7.74
CA PRO A 24 -12.39 10.73 6.51
C PRO A 24 -12.16 12.02 5.71
N ASN A 25 -11.64 13.07 6.34
CA ASN A 25 -11.39 14.37 5.70
C ASN A 25 -9.89 14.65 5.47
N LEU A 26 -9.03 13.65 5.73
CA LEU A 26 -7.60 13.77 5.51
C LEU A 26 -7.31 13.74 4.01
N GLU A 27 -6.58 14.74 3.54
CA GLU A 27 -6.22 14.89 2.11
C GLU A 27 -4.72 14.63 1.86
N SER A 28 -3.89 14.70 2.91
CA SER A 28 -2.44 14.54 2.84
C SER A 28 -1.91 13.64 3.97
N LEU A 29 -0.92 12.80 3.65
CA LEU A 29 -0.19 12.00 4.63
C LEU A 29 1.08 12.69 5.16
N GLU A 30 1.39 13.92 4.74
CA GLU A 30 2.61 14.63 5.21
C GLU A 30 2.71 14.71 6.74
N ALA A 31 1.57 14.90 7.43
CA ALA A 31 1.55 14.92 8.88
C ALA A 31 1.95 13.56 9.51
N PHE A 32 1.78 12.47 8.76
CA PHE A 32 2.09 11.10 9.18
C PHE A 32 3.52 10.69 8.81
N SER A 33 4.36 11.52 8.18
CA SER A 33 5.77 11.18 7.94
C SER A 33 6.65 11.23 9.21
N ASP A 34 6.10 11.68 10.34
CA ASP A 34 6.79 11.80 11.63
C ASP A 34 6.85 10.45 12.37
N GLN A 35 8.02 10.12 12.93
CA GLN A 35 8.25 8.88 13.71
C GLN A 35 7.25 8.69 14.84
N LYS A 36 6.65 9.75 15.38
CA LYS A 36 5.65 9.57 16.43
C LYS A 36 4.47 8.72 15.96
N PHE A 37 4.13 8.64 14.68
CA PHE A 37 2.98 7.83 14.24
C PHE A 37 3.26 6.33 14.12
N HIS A 38 4.46 5.86 14.49
CA HIS A 38 4.84 4.44 14.51
C HIS A 38 3.93 3.53 15.36
N PHE A 39 3.19 4.09 16.32
CA PHE A 39 2.25 3.36 17.16
C PHE A 39 0.84 3.21 16.56
N VAL A 40 0.61 3.74 15.35
CA VAL A 40 -0.68 3.61 14.65
C VAL A 40 -0.71 2.33 13.82
N ASN A 41 -1.45 1.34 14.29
CA ASN A 41 -1.59 0.05 13.63
C ASN A 41 -2.33 0.19 12.29
N LYS A 42 -3.43 0.94 12.25
CA LYS A 42 -4.26 1.11 11.05
C LYS A 42 -4.70 2.55 10.80
N LEU A 43 -4.64 2.99 9.55
CA LEU A 43 -5.16 4.27 9.10
C LEU A 43 -6.18 4.08 7.97
N HIS A 44 -7.43 4.46 8.22
CA HIS A 44 -8.47 4.57 7.21
C HIS A 44 -8.66 6.05 6.83
N ALA A 45 -8.15 6.41 5.65
CA ALA A 45 -8.12 7.79 5.16
C ALA A 45 -8.62 7.86 3.72
N PRO A 46 -9.95 7.75 3.49
CA PRO A 46 -10.52 7.54 2.16
C PRO A 46 -10.13 8.59 1.12
N ASN A 47 -9.93 9.85 1.52
CA ASN A 47 -9.80 11.01 0.63
C ASN A 47 -8.35 11.52 0.46
N VAL A 48 -7.35 10.74 0.86
CA VAL A 48 -5.94 11.12 0.68
C VAL A 48 -5.60 11.14 -0.80
N GLY A 49 -5.08 12.27 -1.27
CA GLY A 49 -4.52 12.43 -2.62
C GLY A 49 -3.02 12.76 -2.62
N ASN A 50 -2.51 13.34 -1.53
CA ASN A 50 -1.08 13.61 -1.37
C ASN A 50 -0.48 12.59 -0.39
N LEU A 51 0.44 11.74 -0.86
CA LEU A 51 1.11 10.74 -0.03
C LEU A 51 2.27 11.33 0.81
N GLY A 52 2.61 12.60 0.60
CA GLY A 52 3.68 13.30 1.29
C GLY A 52 5.07 12.93 0.79
N GLN A 53 6.06 13.14 1.66
CA GLN A 53 7.47 12.84 1.36
C GLN A 53 7.83 11.43 1.81
N PHE A 54 8.69 10.78 1.03
CA PHE A 54 9.23 9.44 1.32
C PHE A 54 10.62 9.56 1.97
N PRO A 55 11.00 8.66 2.91
CA PRO A 55 10.32 7.41 3.28
C PRO A 55 9.12 7.61 4.20
N PHE A 56 8.12 6.73 4.05
CA PHE A 56 6.93 6.71 4.91
C PHE A 56 7.02 5.53 5.88
N ILE A 57 7.07 5.81 7.18
CA ILE A 57 7.46 4.79 8.17
C ILE A 57 6.42 4.58 9.26
N SER A 58 5.27 5.24 9.18
CA SER A 58 4.44 5.42 10.36
C SER A 58 3.39 4.34 10.58
N VAL A 59 2.56 4.04 9.57
CA VAL A 59 1.42 3.13 9.76
C VAL A 59 1.70 1.72 9.25
N GLY A 60 1.18 0.72 9.96
CA GLY A 60 1.26 -0.69 9.57
C GLY A 60 0.22 -1.08 8.52
N GLN A 61 -0.98 -0.49 8.58
CA GLN A 61 -2.06 -0.77 7.64
C GLN A 61 -2.67 0.53 7.10
N LEU A 62 -2.88 0.60 5.78
CA LEU A 62 -3.41 1.77 5.10
C LEU A 62 -4.62 1.43 4.22
N VAL A 63 -5.73 2.12 4.43
CA VAL A 63 -6.97 1.94 3.66
C VAL A 63 -7.38 3.27 3.01
N LEU A 64 -7.31 3.33 1.67
CA LEU A 64 -7.65 4.54 0.88
C LEU A 64 -8.81 4.25 -0.08
N THR A 65 -10.04 4.22 0.44
CA THR A 65 -11.20 3.77 -0.35
C THR A 65 -11.62 4.70 -1.49
N ASN A 66 -11.27 6.00 -1.51
CA ASN A 66 -11.62 6.87 -2.65
C ASN A 66 -10.47 7.13 -3.62
N LEU A 67 -9.26 6.60 -3.37
CA LEU A 67 -8.17 6.69 -4.33
C LEU A 67 -8.56 5.94 -5.61
N LYS A 68 -8.63 6.65 -6.74
CA LYS A 68 -9.06 6.10 -8.03
C LYS A 68 -7.92 5.67 -8.93
N ARG A 69 -6.75 6.30 -8.81
CA ARG A 69 -5.57 6.01 -9.61
C ARG A 69 -4.35 6.03 -8.71
N ILE A 70 -3.42 5.14 -9.00
CA ILE A 70 -2.09 5.13 -8.39
C ILE A 70 -1.20 5.90 -9.37
N GLU A 71 -0.65 7.03 -8.93
CA GLU A 71 0.26 7.80 -9.76
C GLU A 71 1.61 7.07 -9.87
N GLU A 72 2.34 7.30 -10.96
CA GLU A 72 3.70 6.75 -11.12
C GLU A 72 4.58 7.15 -9.94
N ASP A 73 5.51 6.27 -9.54
CA ASP A 73 6.44 6.44 -8.40
C ASP A 73 5.76 6.60 -7.02
N SER A 74 4.45 6.33 -6.92
CA SER A 74 3.73 6.38 -5.65
C SER A 74 4.09 5.22 -4.73
N PHE A 75 3.85 5.44 -3.44
CA PHE A 75 4.06 4.43 -2.39
C PHE A 75 5.51 3.93 -2.26
N THR A 76 6.49 4.76 -2.65
CA THR A 76 7.91 4.43 -2.54
C THR A 76 8.40 4.52 -1.09
N CYS A 77 9.19 3.55 -0.65
CA CYS A 77 9.81 3.47 0.68
C CYS A 77 8.80 3.52 1.85
N PHE A 78 7.69 2.79 1.74
CA PHE A 78 6.73 2.59 2.84
C PHE A 78 7.22 1.47 3.77
N TYR A 79 8.23 1.73 4.59
CA TYR A 79 9.01 0.68 5.26
C TYR A 79 8.24 -0.10 6.33
N ASN A 80 7.28 0.50 7.02
CA ASN A 80 6.48 -0.19 8.05
C ASN A 80 5.14 -0.69 7.54
N LEU A 81 4.75 -0.34 6.31
CA LEU A 81 3.45 -0.71 5.76
C LEU A 81 3.42 -2.21 5.47
N GLN A 82 2.59 -2.95 6.20
CA GLN A 82 2.36 -4.38 6.08
C GLN A 82 1.15 -4.70 5.19
N HIS A 83 0.11 -3.87 5.26
CA HIS A 83 -1.15 -4.10 4.56
C HIS A 83 -1.65 -2.84 3.88
N ILE A 84 -2.06 -2.94 2.62
CA ILE A 84 -2.69 -1.83 1.91
C ILE A 84 -3.98 -2.26 1.20
N GLU A 85 -5.03 -1.45 1.35
CA GLU A 85 -6.31 -1.63 0.64
C GLU A 85 -6.64 -0.40 -0.21
N LEU A 86 -6.67 -0.61 -1.53
CA LEU A 86 -7.04 0.38 -2.54
C LEU A 86 -8.21 -0.16 -3.38
N PRO A 87 -9.40 -0.42 -2.79
CA PRO A 87 -10.48 -1.19 -3.41
C PRO A 87 -11.11 -0.52 -4.64
N ASN A 88 -10.82 0.77 -4.86
CA ASN A 88 -11.34 1.57 -5.95
C ASN A 88 -10.27 2.10 -6.90
N ALA A 89 -8.99 1.74 -6.68
CA ALA A 89 -7.93 2.09 -7.60
C ALA A 89 -8.02 1.22 -8.86
N GLU A 90 -8.07 1.87 -10.03
CA GLU A 90 -8.23 1.25 -11.34
C GLU A 90 -7.10 1.67 -12.28
N GLY A 91 -6.97 0.96 -13.41
CA GLY A 91 -5.96 1.26 -14.43
C GLY A 91 -4.69 0.45 -14.24
N SER A 92 -3.53 1.12 -14.25
CA SER A 92 -2.22 0.47 -14.18
C SER A 92 -1.43 0.94 -12.95
N ILE A 93 -0.63 0.05 -12.37
CA ILE A 93 0.44 0.39 -11.43
C ILE A 93 1.73 0.42 -12.23
N GLU A 94 2.42 1.56 -12.19
CA GLU A 94 3.70 1.76 -12.89
C GLU A 94 4.71 2.36 -11.92
N SER A 95 5.91 1.77 -11.88
CA SER A 95 7.05 2.23 -11.06
C SER A 95 6.71 2.49 -9.59
N SER A 96 5.72 1.82 -9.02
CA SER A 96 5.21 2.12 -7.68
C SER A 96 5.52 1.01 -6.68
N PHE A 97 5.32 1.30 -5.39
CA PHE A 97 5.57 0.34 -4.30
C PHE A 97 7.02 -0.17 -4.26
N HIS A 98 7.99 0.68 -4.56
CA HIS A 98 9.40 0.30 -4.41
C HIS A 98 9.81 0.33 -2.95
N GLU A 99 10.57 -0.66 -2.51
CA GLU A 99 11.16 -0.71 -1.18
C GLU A 99 10.12 -0.68 -0.03
N CYS A 100 8.90 -1.17 -0.26
CA CYS A 100 7.96 -1.47 0.83
C CYS A 100 8.36 -2.80 1.49
N VAL A 101 9.48 -2.80 2.21
CA VAL A 101 10.17 -4.02 2.65
C VAL A 101 9.33 -4.91 3.58
N SER A 102 8.45 -4.32 4.38
CA SER A 102 7.56 -5.04 5.32
C SER A 102 6.18 -5.35 4.74
N MET A 103 5.90 -4.97 3.48
CA MET A 103 4.59 -5.17 2.89
C MET A 103 4.33 -6.65 2.70
N GLN A 104 3.25 -7.16 3.30
CA GLN A 104 2.85 -8.56 3.25
C GLN A 104 1.65 -8.78 2.34
N THR A 105 0.73 -7.80 2.31
CA THR A 105 -0.58 -7.91 1.65
C THR A 105 -0.91 -6.62 0.92
N ALA A 106 -1.28 -6.74 -0.35
CA ALA A 106 -1.82 -5.65 -1.16
C ALA A 106 -3.17 -6.06 -1.75
N VAL A 107 -4.22 -5.27 -1.48
CA VAL A 107 -5.58 -5.52 -1.96
C VAL A 107 -5.99 -4.41 -2.93
N ILE A 108 -5.87 -4.69 -4.23
CA ILE A 108 -6.05 -3.73 -5.33
C ILE A 108 -6.85 -4.41 -6.49
N PRO A 109 -8.10 -4.84 -6.24
CA PRO A 109 -8.83 -5.76 -7.12
C PRO A 109 -9.12 -5.24 -8.52
N LYS A 110 -9.13 -3.92 -8.73
CA LYS A 110 -9.54 -3.30 -10.01
C LYS A 110 -8.37 -2.92 -10.92
N ILE A 111 -7.14 -3.26 -10.53
CA ILE A 111 -5.97 -2.99 -11.37
C ILE A 111 -5.90 -3.97 -12.54
N VAL A 112 -5.59 -3.45 -13.74
CA VAL A 112 -5.54 -4.25 -14.96
C VAL A 112 -4.12 -4.56 -15.42
N LYS A 113 -3.13 -3.73 -15.05
CA LYS A 113 -1.72 -3.95 -15.39
C LYS A 113 -0.81 -3.54 -14.25
N ILE A 114 0.26 -4.29 -14.04
CA ILE A 114 1.35 -3.93 -13.13
C ILE A 114 2.66 -3.93 -13.93
N SER A 115 3.46 -2.88 -13.84
CA SER A 115 4.76 -2.81 -14.48
C SER A 115 5.81 -2.14 -13.61
N HIS A 116 7.02 -2.68 -13.57
CA HIS A 116 8.17 -2.12 -12.86
C HIS A 116 7.87 -1.79 -11.38
N SER A 117 6.97 -2.51 -10.71
CA SER A 117 6.43 -2.16 -9.38
C SER A 117 6.62 -3.27 -8.36
N PHE A 118 6.61 -2.99 -7.05
CA PHE A 118 6.87 -3.98 -5.98
C PHE A 118 8.31 -4.53 -5.92
N LYS A 119 9.28 -3.81 -6.50
CA LYS A 119 10.70 -4.14 -6.35
C LYS A 119 11.13 -3.99 -4.90
N LYS A 120 11.85 -4.98 -4.34
CA LYS A 120 12.31 -5.01 -2.94
C LYS A 120 11.19 -5.00 -1.90
N CYS A 121 10.00 -5.49 -2.25
CA CYS A 121 8.94 -5.80 -1.29
C CYS A 121 9.16 -7.19 -0.69
N TYR A 122 10.22 -7.43 0.08
CA TYR A 122 10.67 -8.79 0.41
C TYR A 122 9.65 -9.68 1.15
N ASP A 123 8.72 -9.09 1.87
CA ASP A 123 7.72 -9.81 2.68
C ASP A 123 6.37 -10.02 1.95
N LEU A 124 6.22 -9.54 0.70
CA LEU A 124 4.94 -9.57 0.01
C LEU A 124 4.61 -11.01 -0.38
N THR A 125 3.51 -11.51 0.18
CA THR A 125 3.06 -12.90 -0.01
C THR A 125 1.67 -12.98 -0.65
N TYR A 126 0.90 -11.89 -0.59
CA TYR A 126 -0.45 -11.86 -1.14
C TYR A 126 -0.74 -10.56 -1.90
N LEU A 127 -1.26 -10.71 -3.12
CA LEU A 127 -1.74 -9.60 -3.95
C LEU A 127 -3.13 -9.95 -4.52
N GLU A 128 -4.17 -9.25 -4.07
CA GLU A 128 -5.50 -9.33 -4.70
C GLU A 128 -5.57 -8.33 -5.86
N ALA A 129 -5.78 -8.85 -7.06
CA ALA A 129 -5.83 -8.06 -8.29
C ALA A 129 -6.81 -8.72 -9.29
N ASP A 130 -8.08 -8.80 -8.91
CA ASP A 130 -9.14 -9.51 -9.65
C ASP A 130 -9.21 -9.20 -11.15
N SER A 131 -8.89 -7.97 -11.55
CA SER A 131 -8.99 -7.48 -12.93
C SER A 131 -7.68 -7.56 -13.71
N LEU A 132 -6.63 -8.14 -13.13
CA LEU A 132 -5.28 -8.12 -13.67
C LEU A 132 -5.18 -8.93 -14.96
N VAL A 133 -4.66 -8.30 -16.02
CA VAL A 133 -4.45 -8.94 -17.33
C VAL A 133 -2.98 -8.97 -17.77
N ALA A 134 -2.09 -8.21 -17.13
CA ALA A 134 -0.66 -8.18 -17.47
C ALA A 134 0.23 -7.78 -16.30
N ILE A 135 1.40 -8.42 -16.20
CA ILE A 135 2.49 -8.07 -15.27
C ILE A 135 3.80 -7.98 -16.07
N ASP A 136 4.62 -6.97 -15.80
CA ASP A 136 5.91 -6.76 -16.47
C ASP A 136 6.99 -6.28 -15.48
N ASP A 137 8.13 -6.96 -15.39
CA ASP A 137 9.31 -6.61 -14.55
C ASP A 137 8.99 -6.04 -13.15
N SER A 138 8.00 -6.60 -12.47
CA SER A 138 7.48 -6.01 -11.24
C SER A 138 8.17 -6.56 -10.00
N PHE A 139 8.10 -7.87 -9.79
CA PHE A 139 8.73 -8.52 -8.65
C PHE A 139 10.24 -8.71 -8.90
N GLY A 140 11.07 -8.38 -7.90
CA GLY A 140 12.53 -8.47 -8.03
C GLY A 140 13.06 -9.90 -8.12
N ASP A 141 14.35 -10.04 -8.45
CA ASP A 141 15.04 -11.32 -8.64
C ASP A 141 14.99 -12.23 -7.38
N GLU A 142 14.79 -11.64 -6.20
CA GLU A 142 14.57 -12.34 -4.94
C GLU A 142 13.41 -13.35 -5.00
N TYR A 143 12.36 -13.04 -5.77
CA TYR A 143 11.19 -13.89 -5.96
C TYR A 143 11.49 -15.09 -6.86
N GLN A 144 12.39 -14.92 -7.83
CA GLN A 144 12.81 -15.98 -8.77
C GLN A 144 13.76 -16.99 -8.12
N SER A 145 14.48 -16.58 -7.07
CA SER A 145 15.51 -17.40 -6.41
C SER A 145 15.00 -18.16 -5.18
N SER A 146 13.95 -17.65 -4.52
CA SER A 146 13.40 -18.27 -3.31
C SER A 146 12.26 -19.24 -3.67
N LYS A 147 12.55 -20.54 -3.62
CA LYS A 147 11.60 -21.64 -3.87
C LYS A 147 10.39 -21.71 -2.90
N HIS A 148 10.13 -20.68 -2.11
CA HIS A 148 9.19 -20.70 -0.97
C HIS A 148 8.29 -19.45 -0.87
N LEU A 149 8.44 -18.44 -1.73
CA LEU A 149 7.57 -17.26 -1.71
C LEU A 149 6.80 -17.16 -3.03
N PHE A 150 5.73 -17.95 -3.14
CA PHE A 150 4.73 -17.71 -4.18
C PHE A 150 3.94 -16.48 -3.74
N VAL A 151 4.03 -15.38 -4.48
CA VAL A 151 3.03 -14.32 -4.33
C VAL A 151 1.71 -14.91 -4.82
N GLU A 152 0.78 -15.14 -3.90
CA GLU A 152 -0.54 -15.61 -4.29
C GLU A 152 -1.28 -14.43 -4.93
N ILE A 153 -1.37 -14.45 -6.26
CA ILE A 153 -2.14 -13.49 -7.03
C ILE A 153 -3.54 -14.05 -7.24
N GLN A 154 -4.50 -13.53 -6.49
CA GLN A 154 -5.90 -13.84 -6.72
C GLN A 154 -6.43 -12.98 -7.87
N VAL A 155 -6.90 -13.65 -8.92
CA VAL A 155 -7.52 -13.05 -10.11
C VAL A 155 -8.92 -13.66 -10.26
N ASP A 156 -9.91 -12.87 -10.67
CA ASP A 156 -11.24 -13.41 -10.98
C ASP A 156 -11.16 -14.32 -12.22
N THR A 157 -11.11 -15.62 -11.96
CA THR A 157 -11.00 -16.66 -12.99
C THR A 157 -12.19 -16.72 -13.96
N SER A 158 -13.27 -15.95 -13.71
CA SER A 158 -14.39 -15.82 -14.64
C SER A 158 -14.11 -14.90 -15.84
N LYS A 159 -13.00 -14.12 -15.85
CA LYS A 159 -12.75 -13.09 -16.89
C LYS A 159 -11.46 -13.14 -17.69
N ASN A 160 -10.39 -13.81 -17.26
CA ASN A 160 -9.29 -14.30 -18.11
C ASN A 160 -8.19 -14.90 -17.24
N LYS A 161 -7.56 -15.98 -17.72
CA LYS A 161 -6.44 -16.65 -17.06
C LYS A 161 -5.21 -15.74 -16.97
N ILE A 162 -4.69 -15.54 -15.77
CA ILE A 162 -3.25 -15.55 -15.55
C ILE A 162 -2.97 -16.57 -14.45
N CYS A 163 -2.51 -17.75 -14.87
CA CYS A 163 -1.68 -18.59 -14.00
C CYS A 163 -0.25 -18.26 -14.38
N GLN A 164 0.49 -17.56 -13.52
CA GLN A 164 1.93 -17.64 -13.53
C GLN A 164 2.38 -17.87 -12.10
N ASP A 165 2.69 -19.14 -11.82
CA ASP A 165 3.67 -19.48 -10.80
C ASP A 165 4.95 -18.74 -11.18
N PHE A 166 5.46 -17.89 -10.28
CA PHE A 166 6.81 -17.35 -10.38
C PHE A 166 7.82 -18.41 -9.91
#